data_AF-K9KEB7-F1
#
_entry.id   AF-K9KEB7-F1
#
_cell.length_a   1.000
_cell.length_b   1.000
_cell.length_c   1.000
_cell.angle_alpha   90.00
_cell.angle_beta   90.00
_cell.angle_gamma   90.00
#
_symmetry.space_group_name_H-M   'P 1'
#
loop_
_entity.id
_entity.type
_entity.pdbx_description
1 polymer ?
#
loop_
_entity_poly.entity_id
_entity_poly.type
_entity_poly.pdbx_seq_one_letter_code
_entity_poly.pdbx_strand_id
1 'polypeptide(L)'
;GMRVNNVYDVDNKTYLIRLQKPDFKATLLLESGIRIHTTEFEWPKNMMPSSFAMKCRKHLKSRRLVSAKQLGVDRIVDFQFGSDEAAYHLIIELYDRGNIVLTDYEYLILNILRFRTDESDDVKFAVRERYPVDHARAAEPLLTLERLTEIIASAPKGELLKRVLNPLLPYGPALIEHCLIENGFSGNVKVDEKFESKDIEKVLVCLQKAEDYMKTTSNFSGKGYIIQKREMKPSLEVDKPTQDILTYEEFHPFLFSQHSQCPYIEFESFDKAVDEFYSKIEGQKIDLKALQQEKQALKKLDNVRKDHEDRLEALQQAQEIDKLKGELIEMNLQIVDRAIQVVRSALANQIDWTEIGLIVKEAQAQGDPVANAIKELKLQTNHVTMLL
;
A
#
# COMPACT_ATOMS: atom_id res chain seq x y z
N GLY A 1 -23.88 16.44 25.48
CA GLY A 1 -24.87 16.35 26.58
C GLY A 1 -25.46 14.97 26.84
N MET A 2 -25.05 13.92 26.12
CA MET A 2 -25.54 12.54 26.31
C MET A 2 -24.78 11.85 27.44
N ARG A 3 -25.38 10.85 28.10
CA ARG A 3 -24.72 10.07 29.15
C ARG A 3 -24.07 8.82 28.57
N VAL A 4 -22.89 8.46 29.03
CA VAL A 4 -22.22 7.21 28.67
C VAL A 4 -22.95 6.05 29.36
N ASN A 5 -23.56 5.18 28.57
CA ASN A 5 -24.19 3.96 29.06
C ASN A 5 -23.14 2.87 29.29
N ASN A 6 -22.32 2.58 28.27
CA ASN A 6 -21.24 1.61 28.38
C ASN A 6 -20.16 1.85 27.32
N VAL A 7 -18.96 1.31 27.56
CA VAL A 7 -17.82 1.34 26.64
C VAL A 7 -17.47 -0.10 26.25
N TYR A 8 -17.29 -0.39 24.97
CA TYR A 8 -16.88 -1.71 24.47
C TYR A 8 -15.60 -1.57 23.67
N ASP A 9 -14.91 -2.68 23.50
CA ASP A 9 -13.75 -2.86 22.64
C ASP A 9 -14.09 -3.89 21.57
N VAL A 10 -13.71 -3.55 20.33
CA VAL A 10 -13.88 -4.41 19.13
C VAL A 10 -12.55 -5.11 18.85
N ASP A 11 -11.48 -4.33 18.83
CA ASP A 11 -10.11 -4.79 18.61
C ASP A 11 -9.16 -3.95 19.49
N ASN A 12 -7.87 -4.27 19.47
CA ASN A 12 -6.82 -3.59 20.24
C ASN A 12 -6.69 -2.08 19.94
N LYS A 13 -7.32 -1.59 18.87
CA LYS A 13 -7.27 -0.18 18.45
C LYS A 13 -8.65 0.49 18.38
N THR A 14 -9.73 -0.28 18.47
CA THR A 14 -11.09 0.19 18.17
C THR A 14 -12.01 0.03 19.37
N TYR A 15 -12.61 1.13 19.77
CA TYR A 15 -13.48 1.25 20.94
C TYR A 15 -14.83 1.82 20.56
N LEU A 16 -15.88 1.39 21.25
CA LEU A 16 -17.26 1.84 21.06
C LEU A 16 -17.78 2.46 22.35
N ILE A 17 -18.20 3.72 22.32
CA ILE A 17 -18.84 4.39 23.45
C ILE A 17 -20.33 4.53 23.14
N ARG A 18 -21.17 3.79 23.88
CA ARG A 18 -22.63 3.95 23.79
C ARG A 18 -23.06 5.15 24.61
N LEU A 19 -23.59 6.15 23.93
CA LEU A 19 -24.18 7.35 24.49
C LEU A 19 -25.70 7.23 24.48
N GLN A 20 -26.34 7.66 25.57
CA GLN A 20 -27.79 7.63 25.72
C GLN A 20 -28.30 8.96 26.27
N LYS A 21 -29.38 9.43 25.66
CA LYS A 21 -30.30 10.45 26.12
C LYS A 21 -31.69 9.79 26.20
N PRO A 22 -32.65 10.27 27.01
CA PRO A 22 -33.99 9.66 27.10
C PRO A 22 -34.62 9.34 25.74
N ASP A 23 -34.45 10.22 24.74
CA ASP A 23 -35.09 10.09 23.42
C ASP A 23 -34.14 9.60 22.31
N PHE A 24 -32.82 9.55 22.56
CA PHE A 24 -31.84 9.28 21.50
C PHE A 24 -30.68 8.42 22.00
N LYS A 25 -30.32 7.40 21.23
CA LYS A 25 -29.17 6.53 21.47
C LYS A 25 -28.18 6.73 20.33
N ALA A 26 -26.91 6.90 20.65
CA ALA A 26 -25.84 6.99 19.66
C ALA A 26 -24.69 6.09 20.08
N THR A 27 -24.03 5.45 19.12
CA THR A 27 -22.80 4.70 19.36
C THR A 27 -21.66 5.43 18.70
N LEU A 28 -20.70 5.90 19.49
CA LEU A 28 -19.49 6.57 18.98
C LEU A 28 -18.40 5.50 18.79
N LEU A 29 -17.87 5.37 17.58
CA LEU A 29 -16.76 4.50 17.24
C LEU A 29 -15.46 5.30 17.20
N LEU A 30 -14.47 4.82 17.95
CA LEU A 30 -13.16 5.43 18.10
C LEU A 30 -12.10 4.46 17.63
N GLU A 31 -11.34 4.80 16.60
CA GLU A 31 -10.21 4.01 16.13
C GLU A 31 -8.92 4.81 16.28
N SER A 32 -8.02 4.31 17.12
CA SER A 32 -6.75 4.95 17.45
C SER A 32 -5.90 5.21 16.21
N GLY A 33 -5.63 6.49 15.92
CA GLY A 33 -4.79 6.93 14.80
C GLY A 33 -5.50 7.00 13.44
N ILE A 34 -6.80 6.70 13.36
CA ILE A 34 -7.49 6.60 12.06
C ILE A 34 -8.76 7.45 12.03
N ARG A 35 -9.76 7.18 12.89
CA ARG A 35 -11.10 7.77 12.73
C ARG A 35 -11.91 7.88 14.02
N ILE A 36 -12.87 8.81 13.97
CA ILE A 36 -13.93 8.99 14.96
C ILE A 36 -15.22 9.28 14.19
N HIS A 37 -16.29 8.51 14.44
CA HIS A 37 -17.62 8.75 13.85
C HIS A 37 -18.71 8.07 14.68
N THR A 38 -19.98 8.43 14.47
CA THR A 38 -21.09 7.64 15.02
C THR A 38 -21.51 6.55 14.05
N THR A 39 -21.84 5.38 14.59
CA THR A 39 -22.19 4.19 13.81
C THR A 39 -23.60 3.72 14.14
N GLU A 40 -24.35 3.38 13.10
CA GLU A 40 -25.66 2.72 13.18
C GLU A 40 -25.52 1.19 13.06
N PHE A 41 -24.38 0.70 12.58
CA PHE A 41 -24.11 -0.73 12.41
C PHE A 41 -23.74 -1.43 13.73
N GLU A 42 -24.03 -2.73 13.77
CA GLU A 42 -23.61 -3.58 14.88
C GLU A 42 -22.20 -4.15 14.64
N TRP A 43 -21.26 -3.66 15.43
CA TRP A 43 -19.88 -4.16 15.43
C TRP A 43 -19.70 -5.35 16.38
N PRO A 44 -18.83 -6.32 16.03
CA PRO A 44 -18.50 -7.44 16.90
C PRO A 44 -17.83 -6.91 18.18
N LYS A 45 -18.29 -7.36 19.34
CA LYS A 45 -17.77 -6.91 20.64
C LYS A 45 -16.94 -8.02 21.26
N ASN A 46 -15.79 -7.68 21.82
CA ASN A 46 -15.02 -8.64 22.59
C ASN A 46 -15.80 -9.10 23.83
N MET A 47 -15.84 -10.41 24.04
CA MET A 47 -16.48 -11.02 25.20
C MET A 47 -15.75 -10.66 26.50
N MET A 48 -14.42 -10.54 26.43
CA MET A 48 -13.57 -10.11 27.55
C MET A 48 -13.05 -8.70 27.26
N PRO A 49 -13.44 -7.70 28.06
CA PRO A 49 -13.05 -6.32 27.80
C PRO A 49 -11.56 -6.09 28.06
N SER A 50 -10.91 -5.31 27.21
CA SER A 50 -9.53 -4.89 27.41
C SER A 50 -9.35 -4.11 28.72
N SER A 51 -8.12 -4.11 29.26
CA SER A 51 -7.78 -3.35 30.47
C SER A 51 -8.09 -1.85 30.32
N PHE A 52 -7.88 -1.31 29.11
CA PHE A 52 -8.23 0.06 28.75
C PHE A 52 -9.74 0.28 28.77
N ALA A 53 -10.52 -0.61 28.15
CA ALA A 53 -11.99 -0.53 28.16
C ALA A 53 -12.55 -0.60 29.58
N MET A 54 -11.99 -1.45 30.45
CA MET A 54 -12.39 -1.54 31.86
C MET A 54 -12.13 -0.25 32.63
N LYS A 55 -10.97 0.38 32.45
CA LYS A 55 -10.70 1.70 33.07
C LYS A 55 -11.64 2.77 32.53
N CYS A 56 -11.89 2.81 31.21
CA CYS A 56 -12.88 3.73 30.64
C CYS A 56 -14.28 3.48 31.21
N ARG A 57 -14.71 2.23 31.40
CA ARG A 57 -15.97 1.92 32.08
C ARG A 57 -15.99 2.42 33.52
N LYS A 58 -14.90 2.26 34.27
CA LYS A 58 -14.81 2.71 35.67
C LYS A 58 -14.94 4.22 35.79
N HIS A 59 -14.31 4.97 34.89
CA HIS A 59 -14.25 6.43 34.99
C HIS A 59 -15.35 7.15 34.20
N LEU A 60 -15.74 6.68 33.03
CA LEU A 60 -16.66 7.39 32.12
C LEU A 60 -18.13 6.95 32.27
N LYS A 61 -18.42 5.74 32.77
CA LYS A 61 -19.80 5.22 32.84
C LYS A 61 -20.70 6.12 33.68
N SER A 62 -21.93 6.32 33.21
CA SER A 62 -22.95 7.21 33.79
C SER A 62 -22.62 8.72 33.76
N ARG A 63 -21.43 9.11 33.28
CA ARG A 63 -21.07 10.53 33.13
C ARG A 63 -21.64 11.11 31.85
N ARG A 64 -21.86 12.42 31.87
CA ARG A 64 -22.38 13.18 30.73
C ARG A 64 -21.23 13.70 29.90
N LEU A 65 -21.28 13.52 28.59
CA LEU A 65 -20.39 14.23 27.66
C LEU A 65 -20.78 15.72 27.68
N VAL A 66 -19.87 16.56 28.17
CA VAL A 66 -20.06 18.01 28.33
C VAL A 66 -19.55 18.75 27.11
N SER A 67 -18.32 18.49 26.70
CA SER A 67 -17.72 19.13 25.53
C SER A 67 -16.91 18.14 24.70
N ALA A 68 -16.77 18.44 23.40
CA ALA A 68 -15.85 17.80 22.49
C ALA A 68 -15.15 18.94 21.75
N LYS A 69 -13.82 19.02 21.87
CA LYS A 69 -13.01 20.13 21.33
C LYS A 69 -11.78 19.57 20.63
N GLN A 70 -11.36 20.24 19.57
CA GLN A 70 -10.05 20.01 18.98
C GLN A 70 -8.98 20.71 19.81
N LEU A 71 -7.86 20.04 20.08
CA LEU A 71 -6.70 20.65 20.74
C LEU A 71 -5.76 21.23 19.69
N GLY A 72 -5.57 22.56 19.72
CA GLY A 72 -4.74 23.28 18.76
C GLY A 72 -5.30 23.20 17.32
N VAL A 73 -4.40 23.14 16.34
CA VAL A 73 -4.73 22.79 14.94
C VAL A 73 -4.44 21.32 14.61
N ASP A 74 -3.90 20.58 15.56
CA ASP A 74 -3.51 19.19 15.36
C ASP A 74 -4.72 18.25 15.30
N ARG A 75 -4.48 17.05 14.78
CA ARG A 75 -5.47 15.98 14.65
C ARG A 75 -5.72 15.29 16.01
N ILE A 76 -6.03 16.08 17.03
CA ILE A 76 -6.22 15.63 18.41
C ILE A 76 -7.57 16.16 18.91
N VAL A 77 -8.41 15.26 19.42
CA VAL A 77 -9.74 15.59 19.93
C VAL A 77 -9.82 15.28 21.42
N ASP A 78 -10.22 16.26 22.22
CA ASP A 78 -10.50 16.14 23.65
C ASP A 78 -12.02 16.03 23.90
N PHE A 79 -12.45 14.90 24.43
CA PHE A 79 -13.80 14.70 24.93
C PHE A 79 -13.85 14.83 26.45
N GLN A 80 -14.60 15.83 26.93
CA GLN A 80 -14.80 16.06 28.35
C GLN A 80 -16.08 15.38 28.85
N PHE A 81 -15.93 14.47 29.82
CA PHE A 81 -17.01 13.77 30.49
C PHE A 81 -17.12 14.19 31.95
N GLY A 82 -18.28 14.73 32.33
CA GLY A 82 -18.51 15.30 33.67
C GLY A 82 -18.15 16.78 33.76
N SER A 83 -18.37 17.35 34.94
CA SER A 83 -18.13 18.75 35.27
C SER A 83 -17.25 18.85 36.51
N ASP A 84 -16.56 19.97 36.66
CA ASP A 84 -15.77 20.34 37.84
C ASP A 84 -14.67 19.32 38.19
N GLU A 85 -14.43 19.08 39.49
CA GLU A 85 -13.43 18.13 40.01
C GLU A 85 -13.69 16.66 39.59
N ALA A 86 -14.86 16.41 39.03
CA ALA A 86 -15.29 15.11 38.50
C ALA A 86 -15.24 15.08 36.96
N ALA A 87 -14.52 16.00 36.30
CA ALA A 87 -14.27 15.94 34.87
C ALA A 87 -13.19 14.88 34.55
N TYR A 88 -13.45 14.07 33.54
CA TYR A 88 -12.45 13.22 32.89
C TYR A 88 -12.37 13.58 31.43
N HIS A 89 -11.16 13.60 30.90
CA HIS A 89 -10.89 13.92 29.52
C HIS A 89 -10.44 12.65 28.79
N LEU A 90 -11.01 12.42 27.61
CA LEU A 90 -10.60 11.35 26.71
C LEU A 90 -10.01 12.00 25.47
N ILE A 91 -8.70 11.94 25.36
CA ILE A 91 -7.93 12.56 24.29
C ILE A 91 -7.65 11.49 23.24
N ILE A 92 -7.97 11.81 21.99
CA ILE A 92 -7.87 10.89 20.87
C ILE A 92 -6.99 11.53 19.80
N GLU A 93 -5.91 10.83 19.48
CA GLU A 93 -4.92 11.26 18.50
C GLU A 93 -5.14 10.51 17.17
N LEU A 94 -5.34 11.26 16.09
CA LEU A 94 -5.70 10.77 14.76
C LEU A 94 -4.55 10.98 13.75
N TYR A 95 -3.36 10.54 14.12
CA TYR A 95 -2.18 10.50 13.25
C TYR A 95 -1.57 9.09 13.18
N ASP A 96 -0.58 8.88 12.31
CA ASP A 96 0.08 7.58 12.19
C ASP A 96 0.74 7.18 13.52
N ARG A 97 0.31 6.04 14.09
CA ARG A 97 0.62 5.62 15.49
C ARG A 97 -0.04 6.46 16.59
N GLY A 98 -1.16 7.12 16.28
CA GLY A 98 -1.98 7.83 17.24
C GLY A 98 -2.45 6.94 18.39
N ASN A 99 -2.78 7.59 19.49
CA ASN A 99 -3.08 6.98 20.78
C ASN A 99 -4.46 7.41 21.31
N ILE A 100 -4.93 6.69 22.33
CA ILE A 100 -6.10 7.08 23.12
C ILE A 100 -5.63 7.23 24.57
N VAL A 101 -5.84 8.41 25.13
CA VAL A 101 -5.37 8.78 26.46
C VAL A 101 -6.58 9.15 27.31
N LEU A 102 -6.67 8.54 28.50
CA LEU A 102 -7.65 8.89 29.51
C LEU A 102 -6.96 9.71 30.60
N THR A 103 -7.43 10.93 30.83
CA THR A 103 -6.90 11.83 31.85
C THR A 103 -7.99 12.29 32.83
N ASP A 104 -7.59 12.83 33.97
CA ASP A 104 -8.48 13.52 34.90
C ASP A 104 -8.72 15.00 34.50
N TYR A 105 -9.31 15.78 35.41
CA TYR A 105 -9.62 17.20 35.22
C TYR A 105 -8.38 18.12 35.14
N GLU A 106 -7.23 17.71 35.67
CA GLU A 106 -5.95 18.45 35.60
C GLU A 106 -5.09 18.00 34.41
N TYR A 107 -5.64 17.13 33.55
CA TYR A 107 -4.93 16.45 32.47
C TYR A 107 -3.86 15.46 32.96
N LEU A 108 -3.97 14.91 34.18
CA LEU A 108 -3.12 13.81 34.62
C LEU A 108 -3.55 12.50 33.98
N ILE A 109 -2.60 11.82 33.36
CA ILE A 109 -2.85 10.61 32.59
C ILE A 109 -3.14 9.42 33.52
N LEU A 110 -4.36 8.89 33.45
CA LEU A 110 -4.79 7.71 34.22
C LEU A 110 -4.53 6.42 33.46
N ASN A 111 -4.65 6.48 32.14
CA ASN A 111 -4.36 5.36 31.28
C ASN A 111 -4.05 5.78 29.85
N ILE A 112 -3.23 4.97 29.19
CA ILE A 112 -2.82 5.16 27.81
C ILE A 112 -3.01 3.84 27.08
N LEU A 113 -3.46 3.88 25.83
CA LEU A 113 -3.60 2.67 25.02
C LEU A 113 -2.22 2.08 24.64
N ARG A 114 -1.27 2.91 24.21
CA ARG A 114 0.12 2.50 23.95
C ARG A 114 1.10 3.39 24.70
N PHE A 115 2.00 2.76 25.44
CA PHE A 115 3.15 3.45 26.02
C PHE A 115 4.09 3.90 24.90
N ARG A 116 4.50 5.17 24.94
CA ARG A 116 5.64 5.64 24.14
C ARG A 116 6.84 5.76 25.07
N THR A 117 7.85 4.95 24.78
CA THR A 117 9.15 4.91 25.45
C THR A 117 10.27 5.27 24.50
N ASP A 118 9.97 5.93 23.37
CA ASP A 118 10.99 6.31 22.41
C ASP A 118 11.86 7.44 22.99
N GLU A 119 13.17 7.19 23.09
CA GLU A 119 14.22 8.12 23.54
C GLU A 119 14.45 9.30 22.56
N SER A 120 13.65 9.42 21.50
CA SER A 120 13.83 10.36 20.39
C SER A 120 12.77 11.46 20.28
N ASP A 121 11.63 11.31 20.97
CA ASP A 121 10.62 12.36 21.11
C ASP A 121 10.59 12.78 22.59
N ASP A 122 10.77 14.07 22.87
CA ASP A 122 10.93 14.69 24.20
C ASP A 122 9.73 14.50 25.18
N VAL A 123 8.72 13.70 24.82
CA VAL A 123 7.53 13.46 25.64
C VAL A 123 7.39 11.97 25.95
N LYS A 124 7.86 11.58 27.13
CA LYS A 124 7.46 10.30 27.73
C LYS A 124 5.97 10.36 28.02
N PHE A 125 5.25 9.36 27.55
CA PHE A 125 3.84 9.20 27.88
C PHE A 125 3.76 8.10 28.95
N ALA A 126 3.91 8.46 30.22
CA ALA A 126 3.70 7.54 31.33
C ALA A 126 2.40 7.84 32.09
N VAL A 127 1.87 6.80 32.75
CA VAL A 127 0.72 6.97 33.65
C VAL A 127 1.16 7.86 34.82
N ARG A 128 0.29 8.79 35.22
CA ARG A 128 0.46 9.82 36.27
C ARG A 128 1.31 11.03 35.86
N GLU A 129 1.73 11.13 34.61
CA GLU A 129 2.28 12.37 34.07
C GLU A 129 1.16 13.26 33.52
N ARG A 130 1.41 14.57 33.44
CA ARG A 130 0.46 15.53 32.88
C ARG A 130 0.55 15.48 31.35
N TYR A 131 -0.58 15.35 30.67
CA TYR A 131 -0.62 15.39 29.21
C TYR A 131 -0.24 16.81 28.74
N PRO A 132 0.76 16.96 27.86
CA PRO A 132 1.22 18.27 27.42
C PRO A 132 0.27 18.83 26.36
N VAL A 133 -0.84 19.43 26.81
CA VAL A 133 -1.78 20.13 25.93
C VAL A 133 -1.11 21.31 25.22
N ASP A 134 -0.08 21.89 25.84
CA ASP A 134 0.68 23.04 25.33
C ASP A 134 1.61 22.70 24.15
N HIS A 135 1.86 21.41 23.87
CA HIS A 135 2.62 20.97 22.70
C HIS A 135 1.75 20.88 21.43
N ALA A 136 0.43 20.99 21.56
CA ALA A 136 -0.44 21.05 20.40
C ALA A 136 -0.10 22.32 19.60
N ARG A 137 0.14 22.16 18.30
CA ARG A 137 0.52 23.26 17.42
C ARG A 137 -0.54 24.36 17.53
N ALA A 138 -0.12 25.54 17.96
CA ALA A 138 -0.98 26.72 17.92
C ALA A 138 -1.31 27.05 16.46
N ALA A 139 -2.50 27.62 16.22
CA ALA A 139 -2.85 28.12 14.89
C ALA A 139 -1.89 29.25 14.51
N GLU A 140 -0.90 28.93 13.69
CA GLU A 140 -0.05 29.96 13.09
C GLU A 140 -0.89 30.76 12.09
N PRO A 141 -0.70 32.09 12.02
CA PRO A 141 -1.36 32.91 11.01
C PRO A 141 -0.92 32.49 9.60
N LEU A 142 -1.80 32.75 8.63
CA LEU A 142 -1.55 32.56 7.20
C LEU A 142 -0.11 32.89 6.78
N LEU A 143 0.49 32.01 5.99
CA LEU A 143 1.77 32.26 5.36
C LEU A 143 1.70 33.54 4.52
N THR A 144 2.62 34.47 4.77
CA THR A 144 2.78 35.68 3.96
C THR A 144 3.42 35.35 2.61
N LEU A 145 3.20 36.20 1.61
CA LEU A 145 3.82 36.06 0.28
C LEU A 145 5.35 35.91 0.34
N GLU A 146 5.98 36.64 1.26
CA GLU A 146 7.43 36.61 1.48
C GLU A 146 7.88 35.22 1.97
N ARG A 147 7.22 34.68 3.00
CA ARG A 147 7.51 33.34 3.50
C ARG A 147 7.25 32.26 2.47
N LEU A 148 6.16 32.35 1.70
CA LEU A 148 5.87 31.41 0.62
C LEU A 148 6.96 31.42 -0.45
N THR A 149 7.48 32.59 -0.78
CA THR A 149 8.57 32.74 -1.75
C THR A 149 9.85 32.09 -1.22
N GLU A 150 10.19 32.30 0.06
CA GLU A 150 11.34 31.65 0.71
C GLU A 150 11.19 30.13 0.75
N ILE A 151 10.01 29.62 1.12
CA ILE A 151 9.72 28.19 1.18
C ILE A 151 9.86 27.54 -0.20
N ILE A 152 9.26 28.15 -1.23
CA ILE A 152 9.33 27.64 -2.60
C ILE A 152 10.77 27.71 -3.13
N ALA A 153 11.53 28.76 -2.80
CA ALA A 153 12.94 28.88 -3.18
C ALA A 153 13.84 27.87 -2.47
N SER A 154 13.52 27.51 -1.22
CA SER A 154 14.25 26.51 -0.43
C SER A 154 13.90 25.05 -0.78
N ALA A 155 12.79 24.84 -1.48
CA ALA A 155 12.28 23.51 -1.80
C ALA A 155 13.13 22.82 -2.88
N PRO A 156 13.31 21.49 -2.78
CA PRO A 156 14.05 20.73 -3.80
C PRO A 156 13.27 20.71 -5.12
N LYS A 157 13.99 21.03 -6.21
CA LYS A 157 13.44 21.13 -7.56
C LYS A 157 12.83 19.80 -8.02
N GLY A 158 11.63 19.85 -8.59
CA GLY A 158 10.89 18.69 -9.07
C GLY A 158 10.00 18.01 -8.01
N GLU A 159 10.00 18.49 -6.76
CA GLU A 159 9.06 18.02 -5.75
C GLU A 159 7.65 18.58 -6.00
N LEU A 160 6.63 17.82 -5.59
CA LEU A 160 5.23 18.22 -5.72
C LEU A 160 4.92 19.35 -4.75
N LEU A 161 4.30 20.42 -5.25
CA LEU A 161 3.95 21.60 -4.44
C LEU A 161 3.13 21.22 -3.19
N LYS A 162 2.23 20.24 -3.31
CA LYS A 162 1.45 19.73 -2.17
C LYS A 162 2.31 19.14 -1.06
N ARG A 163 3.44 18.49 -1.37
CA ARG A 163 4.35 17.92 -0.36
C ARG A 163 5.13 18.98 0.38
N VAL A 164 5.54 20.03 -0.33
CA VAL A 164 6.26 21.18 0.24
C VAL A 164 5.35 21.96 1.19
N LEU A 165 4.06 22.12 0.85
CA LEU A 165 3.10 22.89 1.64
C LEU A 165 2.49 22.10 2.81
N ASN A 166 2.36 20.77 2.71
CA ASN A 166 1.72 19.92 3.73
C ASN A 166 2.34 20.01 5.15
N PRO A 167 3.67 20.09 5.37
CA PRO A 167 4.21 20.22 6.73
C PRO A 167 3.99 21.61 7.36
N LEU A 168 3.72 22.62 6.52
CA LEU A 168 3.62 24.02 6.93
C LEU A 168 2.17 24.45 7.16
N LEU A 169 1.21 23.67 6.67
CA LEU A 169 -0.21 23.95 6.77
C LEU A 169 -0.90 22.90 7.66
N PRO A 170 -1.99 23.28 8.34
CA PRO A 170 -2.80 22.34 9.11
C PRO A 170 -3.78 21.52 8.24
N TYR A 171 -3.78 21.72 6.92
CA TYR A 171 -4.73 21.10 5.99
C TYR A 171 -4.17 19.84 5.34
N GLY A 172 -5.04 18.89 5.00
CA GLY A 172 -4.66 17.70 4.26
C GLY A 172 -4.30 17.99 2.80
N PRO A 173 -3.54 17.09 2.14
CA PRO A 173 -3.08 17.28 0.77
C PRO A 173 -4.23 17.35 -0.26
N ALA A 174 -5.37 16.70 0.01
CA ALA A 174 -6.54 16.74 -0.86
C ALA A 174 -7.18 18.12 -0.97
N LEU A 175 -7.23 18.89 0.14
CA LEU A 175 -7.76 20.25 0.11
C LEU A 175 -6.81 21.19 -0.66
N ILE A 176 -5.50 21.02 -0.47
CA ILE A 176 -4.49 21.78 -1.22
C ILE A 176 -4.63 21.49 -2.72
N GLU A 177 -4.77 20.23 -3.11
CA GLU A 177 -4.93 19.82 -4.50
C GLU A 177 -6.23 20.36 -5.12
N HIS A 178 -7.35 20.32 -4.39
CA HIS A 178 -8.60 20.94 -4.80
C HIS A 178 -8.44 22.44 -5.08
N CYS A 179 -7.87 23.20 -4.14
CA CYS A 179 -7.67 24.63 -4.30
C CYS A 179 -6.72 24.97 -5.46
N LEU A 180 -5.70 24.14 -5.70
CA LEU A 180 -4.80 24.29 -6.85
C LEU A 180 -5.57 24.08 -8.18
N ILE A 181 -6.36 23.00 -8.28
CA ILE A 181 -7.13 22.69 -9.49
C ILE A 181 -8.16 23.78 -9.81
N GLU A 182 -8.86 24.30 -8.80
CA GLU A 182 -9.81 25.39 -8.99
C GLU A 182 -9.18 26.67 -9.56
N ASN A 183 -7.91 26.93 -9.26
CA ASN A 183 -7.18 28.09 -9.75
C ASN A 183 -6.38 27.80 -11.04
N GLY A 184 -6.68 26.67 -11.71
CA GLY A 184 -6.16 26.34 -13.03
C GLY A 184 -4.82 25.60 -13.04
N PHE A 185 -4.35 25.12 -11.88
CA PHE A 185 -3.17 24.27 -11.79
C PHE A 185 -3.51 22.79 -12.04
N SER A 186 -2.53 21.98 -12.46
CA SER A 186 -2.71 20.52 -12.52
C SER A 186 -2.56 19.90 -11.12
N GLY A 187 -3.30 18.84 -10.78
CA GLY A 187 -3.26 18.22 -9.43
C GLY A 187 -1.88 17.71 -8.96
N ASN A 188 -0.89 17.67 -9.88
CA ASN A 188 0.49 17.27 -9.62
C ASN A 188 1.51 18.33 -10.08
N VAL A 189 1.29 19.61 -9.76
CA VAL A 189 2.28 20.67 -10.02
C VAL A 189 3.58 20.38 -9.28
N LYS A 190 4.70 20.43 -10.02
CA LYS A 190 6.05 20.37 -9.48
C LYS A 190 6.61 21.78 -9.31
N VAL A 191 7.38 21.98 -8.26
CA VAL A 191 8.17 23.21 -8.08
C VAL A 191 9.31 23.19 -9.10
N ASP A 192 9.32 24.15 -10.02
CA ASP A 192 10.34 24.30 -11.06
C ASP A 192 10.80 25.77 -11.13
N GLU A 193 11.95 26.04 -11.75
CA GLU A 193 12.56 27.38 -11.84
C GLU A 193 11.67 28.41 -12.57
N LYS A 194 10.60 27.96 -13.23
CA LYS A 194 9.61 28.79 -13.94
C LYS A 194 8.45 29.27 -13.07
N PHE A 195 8.48 29.06 -11.75
CA PHE A 195 7.47 29.63 -10.86
C PHE A 195 7.59 31.16 -10.83
N GLU A 196 6.71 31.84 -11.55
CA GLU A 196 6.65 33.30 -11.58
C GLU A 196 5.97 33.84 -10.32
N SER A 197 6.21 35.11 -9.98
CA SER A 197 5.54 35.79 -8.85
C SER A 197 4.01 35.74 -8.95
N LYS A 198 3.46 35.72 -10.17
CA LYS A 198 2.03 35.55 -10.44
C LYS A 198 1.48 34.20 -10.00
N ASP A 199 2.28 33.14 -10.07
CA ASP A 199 1.87 31.81 -9.64
C ASP A 199 1.92 31.70 -8.11
N ILE A 200 2.85 32.39 -7.45
CA ILE A 200 2.92 32.50 -5.99
C ILE A 200 1.70 33.27 -5.45
N GLU A 201 1.29 34.35 -6.12
CA GLU A 201 0.06 35.08 -5.79
C GLU A 201 -1.19 34.21 -5.92
N LYS A 202 -1.29 33.42 -7.00
CA LYS A 202 -2.39 32.45 -7.15
C LYS A 202 -2.37 31.40 -6.04
N VAL A 203 -1.20 30.89 -5.66
CA VAL A 203 -1.07 29.94 -4.55
C VAL A 203 -1.52 30.57 -3.23
N LEU A 204 -1.22 31.84 -2.97
CA LEU A 204 -1.74 32.55 -1.80
C LEU A 204 -3.29 32.59 -1.81
N VAL A 205 -3.89 32.91 -2.95
CA VAL A 205 -5.36 32.88 -3.11
C VAL A 205 -5.92 31.47 -2.90
N CYS A 206 -5.23 30.42 -3.37
CA CYS A 206 -5.59 29.03 -3.07
C CYS A 206 -5.61 28.76 -1.57
N LEU A 207 -4.61 29.24 -0.84
CA LEU A 207 -4.51 29.05 0.61
C LEU A 207 -5.60 29.80 1.37
N GLN A 208 -5.92 31.02 0.95
CA GLN A 208 -7.04 31.78 1.52
C GLN A 208 -8.38 31.04 1.33
N LYS A 209 -8.63 30.51 0.13
CA LYS A 209 -9.82 29.67 -0.12
C LYS A 209 -9.82 28.42 0.78
N ALA A 210 -8.69 27.74 0.95
CA ALA A 210 -8.58 26.59 1.83
C ALA A 210 -8.94 26.94 3.29
N GLU A 211 -8.54 28.12 3.77
CA GLU A 211 -8.97 28.59 5.09
C GLU A 211 -10.47 28.83 5.17
N ASP A 212 -11.06 29.41 4.13
CA ASP A 212 -12.49 29.69 4.08
C ASP A 212 -13.30 28.40 4.12
N TYR A 213 -12.83 27.33 3.46
CA TYR A 213 -13.37 25.98 3.62
C TYR A 213 -13.29 25.50 5.08
N MET A 214 -12.18 25.73 5.77
CA MET A 214 -12.01 25.31 7.16
C MET A 214 -12.85 26.11 8.15
N LYS A 215 -13.00 27.43 7.94
CA LYS A 215 -13.91 28.29 8.69
C LYS A 215 -15.36 27.83 8.50
N THR A 216 -15.74 27.53 7.26
CA THR A 216 -17.06 26.99 6.94
C THR A 216 -17.28 25.64 7.62
N THR A 217 -16.22 24.82 7.73
CA THR A 217 -16.28 23.50 8.38
C THR A 217 -16.49 23.59 9.91
N SER A 218 -16.19 24.72 10.53
CA SER A 218 -16.38 24.89 11.99
C SER A 218 -17.87 24.81 12.41
N ASN A 219 -18.79 25.15 11.50
CA ASN A 219 -20.25 25.00 11.68
C ASN A 219 -20.83 23.99 10.68
N PHE A 220 -20.06 22.96 10.33
CA PHE A 220 -20.43 22.05 9.26
C PHE A 220 -21.69 21.24 9.58
N SER A 221 -22.75 21.47 8.80
CA SER A 221 -23.92 20.60 8.68
C SER A 221 -24.07 20.12 7.24
N GLY A 222 -22.95 19.73 6.63
CA GLY A 222 -22.89 19.36 5.23
C GLY A 222 -23.02 17.87 4.96
N LYS A 223 -23.16 17.58 3.68
CA LYS A 223 -23.24 16.23 3.10
C LYS A 223 -21.90 15.52 3.16
N GLY A 224 -21.90 14.22 2.89
CA GLY A 224 -20.67 13.42 2.74
C GLY A 224 -20.55 12.83 1.35
N TYR A 225 -19.34 12.70 0.82
CA TYR A 225 -19.10 12.10 -0.49
C TYR A 225 -18.14 10.92 -0.36
N ILE A 226 -18.50 9.80 -0.98
CA ILE A 226 -17.61 8.65 -1.17
C ILE A 226 -17.24 8.58 -2.65
N ILE A 227 -15.95 8.62 -2.94
CA ILE A 227 -15.41 8.50 -4.30
C ILE A 227 -15.19 7.03 -4.62
N GLN A 228 -15.63 6.64 -5.80
CA GLN A 228 -15.53 5.27 -6.30
C GLN A 228 -14.58 5.18 -7.47
N LYS A 229 -13.94 4.03 -7.60
CA LYS A 229 -13.10 3.67 -8.73
C LYS A 229 -13.68 2.46 -9.44
N ARG A 230 -13.62 2.49 -10.78
CA ARG A 230 -14.00 1.35 -11.60
C ARG A 230 -12.79 0.41 -11.71
N GLU A 231 -12.92 -0.78 -11.16
CA GLU A 231 -11.99 -1.87 -11.38
C GLU A 231 -12.65 -2.99 -12.17
N MET A 232 -11.95 -3.47 -13.21
CA MET A 232 -12.39 -4.61 -13.99
C MET A 232 -11.98 -5.91 -13.29
N LYS A 233 -12.96 -6.75 -12.92
CA LYS A 233 -12.64 -8.11 -12.51
C LYS A 233 -12.23 -8.93 -13.75
N PRO A 234 -11.05 -9.58 -13.73
CA PRO A 234 -10.74 -10.58 -14.74
C PRO A 234 -11.76 -11.72 -14.61
N SER A 235 -12.41 -12.09 -15.71
CA SER A 235 -13.31 -13.25 -15.74
C SER A 235 -12.48 -14.52 -15.97
N LEU A 236 -12.80 -15.58 -15.21
CA LEU A 236 -12.30 -16.94 -15.46
C LEU A 236 -13.03 -17.61 -16.64
N GLU A 237 -14.21 -17.12 -17.01
CA GLU A 237 -15.03 -17.64 -18.09
C GLU A 237 -14.88 -16.77 -19.35
N VAL A 238 -14.49 -17.39 -20.47
CA VAL A 238 -14.15 -16.75 -21.76
C VAL A 238 -15.35 -16.02 -22.40
N ASP A 239 -16.59 -16.30 -21.96
CA ASP A 239 -17.84 -15.82 -22.58
C ASP A 239 -18.68 -14.84 -21.75
N LYS A 240 -18.23 -14.43 -20.56
CA LYS A 240 -18.94 -13.38 -19.78
C LYS A 240 -18.22 -12.04 -19.89
N PRO A 241 -18.96 -10.93 -20.13
CA PRO A 241 -18.36 -9.60 -20.12
C PRO A 241 -17.73 -9.35 -18.75
N THR A 242 -16.55 -8.73 -18.75
CA THR A 242 -15.87 -8.26 -17.53
C THR A 242 -16.86 -7.42 -16.71
N GLN A 243 -17.19 -7.87 -15.51
CA GLN A 243 -18.04 -7.10 -14.62
C GLN A 243 -17.23 -5.93 -14.04
N ASP A 244 -17.74 -4.72 -14.25
CA ASP A 244 -17.23 -3.52 -13.59
C ASP A 244 -17.58 -3.59 -12.10
N ILE A 245 -16.57 -3.54 -11.24
CA ILE A 245 -16.76 -3.37 -9.80
C ILE A 245 -16.38 -1.95 -9.43
N LEU A 246 -17.30 -1.27 -8.75
CA LEU A 246 -17.05 0.00 -8.12
C LEU A 246 -16.48 -0.25 -6.73
N THR A 247 -15.19 0.01 -6.56
CA THR A 247 -14.50 -0.03 -5.26
C THR A 247 -14.49 1.35 -4.64
N TYR A 248 -14.53 1.43 -3.31
CA TYR A 248 -14.47 2.71 -2.60
C TYR A 248 -13.00 3.09 -2.42
N GLU A 249 -12.63 4.30 -2.84
CA GLU A 249 -11.24 4.75 -2.81
C GLU A 249 -11.04 5.78 -1.70
N GLU A 250 -11.83 6.85 -1.71
CA GLU A 250 -11.70 7.97 -0.78
C GLU A 250 -13.06 8.47 -0.29
N PHE A 251 -13.07 9.19 0.83
CA PHE A 251 -14.25 9.88 1.35
C PHE A 251 -13.87 11.30 1.75
N HIS A 252 -14.74 12.26 1.42
CA HIS A 252 -14.50 13.68 1.66
C HIS A 252 -15.77 14.39 2.13
N PRO A 253 -15.65 15.43 2.99
CA PRO A 253 -16.80 16.24 3.41
C PRO A 253 -17.33 17.15 2.29
N PHE A 254 -16.52 17.43 1.27
CA PHE A 254 -16.90 18.21 0.10
C PHE A 254 -16.55 17.44 -1.18
N LEU A 255 -17.28 17.71 -2.26
CA LEU A 255 -16.92 17.20 -3.58
C LEU A 255 -15.77 18.04 -4.14
N PHE A 256 -14.55 17.55 -4.01
CA PHE A 256 -13.38 18.21 -4.56
C PHE A 256 -13.34 18.12 -6.09
N SER A 257 -12.87 19.19 -6.73
CA SER A 257 -12.78 19.30 -8.20
C SER A 257 -11.95 18.18 -8.84
N GLN A 258 -10.99 17.60 -8.12
CA GLN A 258 -10.20 16.45 -8.60
C GLN A 258 -11.03 15.18 -8.81
N HIS A 259 -12.16 15.06 -8.11
CA HIS A 259 -13.03 13.88 -8.17
C HIS A 259 -14.35 14.16 -8.89
N SER A 260 -14.56 15.35 -9.45
CA SER A 260 -15.82 15.70 -10.13
C SER A 260 -16.10 14.84 -11.36
N GLN A 261 -15.05 14.25 -11.96
CA GLN A 261 -15.16 13.34 -13.11
C GLN A 261 -15.23 11.85 -12.70
N CYS A 262 -15.03 11.54 -11.42
CA CYS A 262 -15.08 10.18 -10.89
C CYS A 262 -16.52 9.83 -10.49
N PRO A 263 -16.90 8.53 -10.50
CA PRO A 263 -18.18 8.13 -9.90
C PRO A 263 -18.13 8.37 -8.38
N TYR A 264 -19.17 9.00 -7.84
CA TYR A 264 -19.27 9.29 -6.41
C TYR A 264 -20.67 8.97 -5.87
N ILE A 265 -20.75 8.70 -4.57
CA ILE A 265 -22.01 8.58 -3.82
C ILE A 265 -22.11 9.74 -2.85
N GLU A 266 -23.27 10.37 -2.81
CA GLU A 266 -23.59 11.47 -1.90
C GLU A 266 -24.46 10.97 -0.73
N PHE A 267 -24.13 11.40 0.48
CA PHE A 267 -24.82 11.10 1.72
C PHE A 267 -25.32 12.38 2.40
N GLU A 268 -26.39 12.25 3.17
CA GLU A 268 -26.99 13.38 3.91
C GLU A 268 -26.04 14.01 4.92
N SER A 269 -25.13 13.22 5.49
CA SER A 269 -24.12 13.69 6.44
C SER A 269 -22.76 13.04 6.17
N PHE A 270 -21.69 13.76 6.50
CA PHE A 270 -20.34 13.21 6.45
C PHE A 270 -20.17 11.99 7.37
N ASP A 271 -20.77 12.03 8.55
CA ASP A 271 -20.73 10.93 9.51
C ASP A 271 -21.28 9.61 8.92
N LYS A 272 -22.42 9.68 8.20
CA LYS A 272 -22.99 8.52 7.48
C LYS A 272 -22.08 8.03 6.37
N ALA A 273 -21.43 8.93 5.62
CA ALA A 273 -20.47 8.55 4.57
C ALA A 273 -19.27 7.81 5.15
N VAL A 274 -18.75 8.25 6.30
CA VAL A 274 -17.64 7.57 6.99
C VAL A 274 -18.06 6.18 7.48
N ASP A 275 -19.23 6.06 8.12
CA ASP A 275 -19.75 4.79 8.62
C ASP A 275 -19.94 3.77 7.48
N GLU A 276 -20.56 4.18 6.38
CA GLU A 276 -20.75 3.34 5.19
C GLU A 276 -19.43 2.95 4.52
N PHE A 277 -18.50 3.91 4.39
CA PHE A 277 -17.18 3.68 3.78
C PHE A 277 -16.43 2.60 4.52
N TYR A 278 -16.29 2.75 5.85
CA TYR A 278 -15.50 1.81 6.63
C TYR A 278 -16.20 0.46 6.87
N SER A 279 -17.53 0.43 6.88
CA SER A 279 -18.29 -0.83 6.94
C SER A 279 -18.10 -1.68 5.69
N LYS A 280 -17.99 -1.04 4.51
CA LYS A 280 -17.81 -1.76 3.23
C LYS A 280 -16.36 -1.97 2.84
N ILE A 281 -15.44 -1.11 3.24
CA ILE A 281 -14.03 -1.21 2.84
C ILE A 281 -13.34 -2.46 3.42
N GLU A 282 -13.75 -2.91 4.61
CA GLU A 282 -13.23 -4.15 5.18
C GLU A 282 -13.61 -5.35 4.30
N GLY A 283 -14.86 -5.40 3.82
CA GLY A 283 -15.31 -6.38 2.83
C GLY A 283 -14.56 -6.28 1.51
N GLN A 284 -14.45 -5.08 0.94
CA GLN A 284 -13.70 -4.85 -0.30
C GLN A 284 -12.23 -5.26 -0.19
N LYS A 285 -11.60 -5.06 0.97
CA LYS A 285 -10.21 -5.46 1.20
C LYS A 285 -10.04 -6.98 1.21
N ILE A 286 -11.02 -7.72 1.70
CA ILE A 286 -11.04 -9.19 1.64
C ILE A 286 -11.20 -9.63 0.18
N ASP A 287 -12.14 -9.03 -0.56
CA ASP A 287 -12.38 -9.35 -1.97
C ASP A 287 -11.17 -9.04 -2.85
N LEU A 288 -10.50 -7.90 -2.63
CA LEU A 288 -9.28 -7.51 -3.35
C LEU A 288 -8.14 -8.50 -3.11
N LYS A 289 -8.00 -9.01 -1.88
CA LYS A 289 -7.01 -10.06 -1.57
C LYS A 289 -7.33 -11.36 -2.30
N ALA A 290 -8.60 -11.76 -2.33
CA ALA A 290 -9.02 -12.95 -3.07
C ALA A 290 -8.72 -12.80 -4.59
N LEU A 291 -9.05 -11.64 -5.18
CA LEU A 291 -8.74 -11.32 -6.57
C LEU A 291 -7.24 -11.32 -6.87
N GLN A 292 -6.41 -10.83 -5.94
CA GLN A 292 -4.96 -10.88 -6.11
C GLN A 292 -4.43 -12.33 -6.07
N GLN A 293 -4.95 -13.16 -5.17
CA GLN A 293 -4.60 -14.59 -5.12
C GLN A 293 -5.01 -15.31 -6.42
N GLU A 294 -6.19 -15.01 -6.95
CA GLU A 294 -6.69 -15.53 -8.22
C GLU A 294 -5.79 -15.11 -9.40
N LYS A 295 -5.44 -13.81 -9.50
CA LYS A 295 -4.50 -13.30 -10.51
C LYS A 295 -3.13 -13.98 -10.42
N GLN A 296 -2.64 -14.24 -9.20
CA GLN A 296 -1.37 -14.95 -9.01
C GLN A 296 -1.45 -16.41 -9.42
N ALA A 297 -2.57 -17.09 -9.16
CA ALA A 297 -2.79 -18.46 -9.61
C ALA A 297 -2.84 -18.56 -11.15
N LEU A 298 -3.56 -17.65 -11.81
CA LEU A 298 -3.62 -17.57 -13.28
C LEU A 298 -2.25 -17.33 -13.90
N LYS A 299 -1.48 -16.36 -13.37
CA LYS A 299 -0.11 -16.11 -13.85
C LYS A 299 0.80 -17.35 -13.72
N LYS A 300 0.63 -18.15 -12.66
CA LYS A 300 1.39 -19.40 -12.51
C LYS A 300 1.01 -20.41 -13.58
N LEU A 301 -0.28 -20.55 -13.89
CA LEU A 301 -0.75 -21.43 -14.97
C LEU A 301 -0.21 -20.99 -16.34
N ASP A 302 -0.25 -19.69 -16.64
CA ASP A 302 0.28 -19.15 -17.89
C ASP A 302 1.79 -19.38 -18.02
N ASN A 303 2.54 -19.19 -16.93
CA ASN A 303 3.98 -19.47 -16.91
C ASN A 303 4.27 -20.96 -17.12
N VAL A 304 3.49 -21.86 -16.53
CA VAL A 304 3.65 -23.31 -16.72
C VAL A 304 3.31 -23.70 -18.17
N ARG A 305 2.25 -23.13 -18.75
CA ARG A 305 1.91 -23.35 -20.16
C ARG A 305 3.06 -22.92 -21.07
N LYS A 306 3.59 -21.72 -20.85
CA LYS A 306 4.71 -21.19 -21.63
C LYS A 306 5.98 -22.04 -21.48
N ASP A 307 6.30 -22.48 -20.26
CA ASP A 307 7.45 -23.39 -20.04
C ASP A 307 7.25 -24.74 -20.76
N HIS A 308 6.03 -25.26 -20.82
CA HIS A 308 5.74 -26.47 -21.61
C HIS A 308 5.87 -26.24 -23.12
N GLU A 309 5.41 -25.09 -23.63
CA GLU A 309 5.59 -24.69 -25.03
C GLU A 309 7.08 -24.58 -25.39
N ASP A 310 7.87 -23.86 -24.59
CA ASP A 310 9.31 -23.69 -24.78
C ASP A 310 10.04 -25.05 -24.75
N ARG A 311 9.65 -25.97 -23.87
CA ARG A 311 10.21 -27.34 -23.81
C ARG A 311 9.85 -28.17 -25.03
N LEU A 312 8.62 -28.06 -25.53
CA LEU A 312 8.19 -28.76 -26.75
C LEU A 312 8.99 -28.27 -27.96
N GLU A 313 9.17 -26.96 -28.09
CA GLU A 313 9.99 -26.36 -29.16
C GLU A 313 11.44 -26.86 -29.08
N ALA A 314 12.04 -26.88 -27.89
CA ALA A 314 13.40 -27.37 -27.69
C ALA A 314 13.55 -28.85 -28.03
N LEU A 315 12.58 -29.70 -27.64
CA LEU A 315 12.58 -31.13 -27.97
C LEU A 315 12.42 -31.35 -29.48
N GLN A 316 11.57 -30.57 -30.14
CA GLN A 316 11.37 -30.67 -31.58
C GLN A 316 12.63 -30.24 -32.34
N GLN A 317 13.31 -29.19 -31.87
CA GLN A 317 14.60 -28.79 -32.44
C GLN A 317 15.69 -29.85 -32.23
N ALA A 318 15.73 -30.49 -31.06
CA ALA A 318 16.64 -31.60 -30.80
C ALA A 318 16.36 -32.81 -31.72
N GLN A 319 15.08 -33.16 -31.91
CA GLN A 319 14.68 -34.21 -32.84
C GLN A 319 15.15 -33.93 -34.27
N GLU A 320 14.98 -32.71 -34.77
CA GLU A 320 15.39 -32.33 -36.12
C GLU A 320 16.92 -32.42 -36.27
N ILE A 321 17.67 -31.98 -35.25
CA ILE A 321 19.13 -32.11 -35.22
C ILE A 321 19.56 -33.58 -35.25
N ASP A 322 18.92 -34.45 -34.46
CA ASP A 322 19.28 -35.87 -34.42
C ASP A 322 18.89 -36.61 -35.70
N LYS A 323 17.80 -36.21 -36.36
CA LYS A 323 17.44 -36.68 -37.69
C LYS A 323 18.52 -36.31 -38.72
N LEU A 324 18.95 -35.05 -38.74
CA LEU A 324 20.04 -34.59 -39.61
C LEU A 324 21.36 -35.34 -39.34
N LYS A 325 21.70 -35.60 -38.07
CA LYS A 325 22.86 -36.44 -37.73
C LYS A 325 22.71 -37.85 -38.30
N GLY A 326 21.53 -38.45 -38.19
CA GLY A 326 21.22 -39.76 -38.77
C GLY A 326 21.42 -39.76 -40.29
N GLU A 327 20.86 -38.77 -40.99
CA GLU A 327 21.02 -38.61 -42.43
C GLU A 327 22.49 -38.44 -42.85
N LEU A 328 23.27 -37.65 -42.10
CA LEU A 328 24.71 -37.48 -42.35
C LEU A 328 25.51 -38.78 -42.14
N ILE A 329 25.13 -39.59 -41.15
CA ILE A 329 25.73 -40.91 -40.92
C ILE A 329 25.35 -41.85 -42.07
N GLU A 330 24.09 -41.88 -42.50
CA GLU A 330 23.63 -42.71 -43.63
C GLU A 330 24.38 -42.37 -44.93
N MET A 331 24.57 -41.08 -45.23
CA MET A 331 25.33 -40.64 -46.41
C MET A 331 26.80 -41.09 -46.37
N ASN A 332 27.39 -41.17 -45.17
CA ASN A 332 28.82 -41.45 -44.97
C ASN A 332 29.10 -42.83 -44.35
N LEU A 333 28.15 -43.77 -44.43
CA LEU A 333 28.20 -45.09 -43.76
C LEU A 333 29.54 -45.81 -43.90
N GLN A 334 30.10 -45.84 -45.12
CA GLN A 334 31.36 -46.55 -45.39
C GLN A 334 32.55 -45.97 -44.63
N ILE A 335 32.59 -44.64 -44.47
CA ILE A 335 33.68 -43.94 -43.77
C ILE A 335 33.52 -44.15 -42.26
N VAL A 336 32.28 -44.05 -41.76
CA VAL A 336 31.95 -44.27 -40.35
C VAL A 336 32.25 -45.71 -39.93
N ASP A 337 31.85 -46.71 -40.72
CA ASP A 337 32.12 -48.12 -40.42
C ASP A 337 33.62 -48.43 -40.41
N ARG A 338 34.38 -47.88 -41.36
CA ARG A 338 35.84 -48.02 -41.38
C ARG A 338 36.47 -47.37 -40.14
N ALA A 339 36.04 -46.17 -39.76
CA ALA A 339 36.52 -45.51 -38.55
C ALA A 339 36.24 -46.35 -37.29
N ILE A 340 35.03 -46.91 -37.17
CA ILE A 340 34.66 -47.80 -36.06
C ILE A 340 35.53 -49.06 -36.05
N GLN A 341 35.77 -49.69 -37.20
CA GLN A 341 36.62 -50.88 -37.32
C GLN A 341 38.07 -50.58 -36.92
N VAL A 342 38.64 -49.48 -37.39
CA VAL A 342 40.01 -49.06 -37.05
C VAL A 342 40.14 -48.87 -35.53
N VAL A 343 39.22 -48.12 -34.91
CA VAL A 343 39.29 -47.88 -33.46
C VAL A 343 39.03 -49.17 -32.66
N ARG A 344 38.09 -50.03 -33.08
CA ARG A 344 37.86 -51.34 -32.45
C ARG A 344 39.07 -52.26 -32.56
N SER A 345 39.77 -52.27 -33.69
CA SER A 345 40.98 -53.09 -33.87
C SER A 345 42.13 -52.62 -32.97
N ALA A 346 42.29 -51.30 -32.81
CA ALA A 346 43.28 -50.72 -31.91
C ALA A 346 42.99 -51.06 -30.43
N LEU A 347 41.72 -51.02 -30.02
CA LEU A 347 41.28 -51.44 -28.69
C LEU A 347 41.47 -52.96 -28.46
N ALA A 348 41.17 -53.79 -29.46
CA ALA A 348 41.36 -55.25 -29.37
C ALA A 348 42.84 -55.64 -29.19
N ASN A 349 43.74 -54.85 -29.77
CA ASN A 349 45.19 -55.00 -29.63
C ASN A 349 45.75 -54.43 -28.32
N GLN A 350 44.89 -54.01 -27.37
CA GLN A 350 45.27 -53.45 -26.06
C GLN A 350 46.17 -52.20 -26.14
N ILE A 351 46.02 -51.41 -27.21
CA ILE A 351 46.78 -50.17 -27.40
C ILE A 351 46.25 -49.09 -26.44
N ASP A 352 47.15 -48.37 -25.78
CA ASP A 352 46.80 -47.31 -24.84
C ASP A 352 46.13 -46.11 -25.54
N TRP A 353 45.19 -45.47 -24.84
CA TRP A 353 44.33 -44.42 -25.42
C TRP A 353 45.11 -43.21 -25.95
N THR A 354 46.24 -42.89 -25.32
CA THR A 354 47.15 -41.84 -25.76
C THR A 354 47.86 -42.21 -27.06
N GLU A 355 48.21 -43.48 -27.24
CA GLU A 355 48.86 -43.98 -28.45
C GLU A 355 47.89 -44.03 -29.63
N ILE A 356 46.63 -44.42 -29.40
CA ILE A 356 45.57 -44.36 -30.43
C ILE A 356 45.40 -42.93 -30.96
N GLY A 357 45.45 -41.92 -30.08
CA GLY A 357 45.40 -40.52 -30.48
C GLY A 357 46.60 -40.07 -31.32
N LEU A 358 47.80 -40.61 -31.04
CA LEU A 358 49.01 -40.34 -31.83
C LEU A 358 48.94 -40.98 -33.22
N ILE A 359 48.48 -42.23 -33.29
CA ILE A 359 48.30 -42.97 -34.55
C ILE A 359 47.31 -42.25 -35.47
N VAL A 360 46.19 -41.75 -34.93
CA VAL A 360 45.20 -41.00 -35.72
C VAL A 360 45.77 -39.66 -36.21
N LYS A 361 46.57 -38.96 -35.40
CA LYS A 361 47.26 -37.73 -35.85
C LYS A 361 48.30 -37.98 -36.94
N GLU A 362 49.02 -39.08 -36.86
CA GLU A 362 49.98 -39.48 -37.89
C GLU A 362 49.27 -39.85 -39.20
N ALA A 363 48.16 -40.59 -39.12
CA ALA A 363 47.31 -40.91 -40.27
C ALA A 363 46.66 -39.67 -40.90
N GLN A 364 46.29 -38.66 -40.09
CA GLN A 364 45.83 -37.35 -40.58
C GLN A 364 46.93 -36.62 -41.36
N ALA A 365 48.17 -36.62 -40.85
CA ALA A 365 49.32 -36.01 -41.53
C ALA A 365 49.66 -36.71 -42.85
N GLN A 366 49.35 -38.00 -42.98
CA GLN A 366 49.51 -38.79 -44.21
C GLN A 366 48.33 -38.63 -45.18
N GLY A 367 47.26 -37.92 -44.79
CA GLY A 367 46.13 -37.60 -45.66
C GLY A 367 45.08 -38.70 -45.78
N ASP A 368 45.00 -39.65 -44.84
CA ASP A 368 43.98 -40.69 -44.86
C ASP A 368 42.56 -40.08 -44.75
N PRO A 369 41.65 -40.33 -45.70
CA PRO A 369 40.29 -39.80 -45.68
C PRO A 369 39.49 -40.19 -44.43
N VAL A 370 39.75 -41.37 -43.83
CA VAL A 370 39.06 -41.81 -42.60
C VAL A 370 39.61 -41.08 -41.38
N ALA A 371 40.93 -40.91 -41.30
CA ALA A 371 41.57 -40.21 -40.18
C ALA A 371 41.25 -38.71 -40.19
N ASN A 372 41.15 -38.09 -41.36
CA ASN A 372 40.75 -36.69 -41.53
C ASN A 372 39.29 -36.43 -41.16
N ALA A 373 38.42 -37.44 -41.27
CA ALA A 373 37.04 -37.36 -40.82
C ALA A 373 36.90 -37.45 -39.29
N ILE A 374 37.94 -37.90 -38.55
CA ILE A 374 37.92 -37.98 -37.08
C ILE A 374 38.36 -36.64 -36.50
N LYS A 375 37.45 -35.91 -35.85
CA LYS A 375 37.73 -34.57 -35.30
C LYS A 375 38.18 -34.63 -33.83
N GLU A 376 37.47 -35.40 -33.01
CA GLU A 376 37.80 -35.58 -31.59
C GLU A 376 37.60 -37.03 -31.16
N LEU A 377 38.52 -37.53 -30.34
CA LEU A 377 38.48 -38.88 -29.76
C LEU A 377 38.25 -38.75 -28.26
N LYS A 378 37.02 -39.03 -27.79
CA LYS A 378 36.68 -39.10 -26.37
C LYS A 378 36.62 -40.55 -25.92
N LEU A 379 37.80 -41.19 -25.99
CA LEU A 379 38.01 -42.61 -25.68
C LEU A 379 37.65 -42.94 -24.22
N GLN A 380 37.78 -41.98 -23.30
CA GLN A 380 37.36 -42.12 -21.90
C GLN A 380 35.87 -42.41 -21.71
N THR A 381 35.06 -42.00 -22.67
CA THR A 381 33.62 -42.22 -22.69
C THR A 381 33.20 -43.19 -23.79
N ASN A 382 34.14 -43.84 -24.50
CA ASN A 382 33.86 -44.64 -25.70
C ASN A 382 33.11 -43.88 -26.82
N HIS A 383 33.37 -42.58 -26.99
CA HIS A 383 32.76 -41.76 -28.04
C HIS A 383 33.81 -41.28 -29.05
N VAL A 384 33.47 -41.34 -30.34
CA VAL A 384 34.26 -40.77 -31.44
C VAL A 384 33.44 -39.68 -32.10
N THR A 385 33.99 -38.47 -32.24
CA THR A 385 33.35 -37.35 -32.93
C THR A 385 33.92 -37.24 -34.33
N MET A 386 33.07 -37.42 -35.32
CA MET A 386 33.42 -37.30 -36.74
C MET A 386 32.91 -35.99 -37.33
N LEU A 387 33.65 -35.46 -38.29
CA LEU A 387 33.23 -34.36 -39.15
C LEU A 387 32.82 -35.00 -40.49
N LEU A 388 31.51 -35.00 -40.74
CA LEU A 388 30.84 -35.66 -41.87
C LEU A 388 30.24 -34.65 -42.85
#